data_AF-A0A7S2UVM3-F1
#
_entry.id   AF-A0A7S2UVM3-F1
#
_cell.length_a   1.000
_cell.length_b   1.000
_cell.length_c   1.000
_cell.angle_alpha   90.00
_cell.angle_beta   90.00
_cell.angle_gamma   90.00
#
_symmetry.space_group_name_H-M   'P 1'
#
loop_
_entity.id
_entity.type
_entity.pdbx_description
1 polymer ?
#
loop_
_entity_poly.entity_id
_entity_poly.type
_entity_poly.pdbx_seq_one_letter_code
_entity_poly.pdbx_strand_id
1 'polypeptide(L)'
;IRMYDAEKDTEFTGHSIGTGPVDAAFMCIKQMVGEVETMKLHDFAVAAISGGIDAIGEVTVRVKDVETGQLYFGRAVNTDIIVSSAHAFMNACNRMLAARAAAEMSDKVHPQSASTP
;
A
#
# COMPACT_ATOMS: atom_id res chain seq x y z
N ILE A 1 -13.40 -6.59 -0.10
CA ILE A 1 -12.83 -5.24 -0.35
C ILE A 1 -13.21 -4.82 -1.75
N ARG A 2 -13.53 -3.53 -1.94
CA ARG A 2 -13.72 -2.93 -3.26
C ARG A 2 -12.59 -1.95 -3.50
N MET A 3 -11.99 -1.99 -4.68
CA MET A 3 -10.95 -1.06 -5.13
C MET A 3 -11.37 -0.42 -6.44
N TYR A 4 -10.92 0.80 -6.65
CA TYR A 4 -11.14 1.55 -7.88
C TYR A 4 -9.78 1.78 -8.55
N ASP A 5 -9.67 1.36 -9.80
CA ASP A 5 -8.54 1.67 -10.67
C ASP A 5 -8.84 2.98 -11.39
N ALA A 6 -8.13 4.04 -11.00
CA ALA A 6 -8.32 5.38 -11.55
C ALA A 6 -7.84 5.53 -12.99
N GLU A 7 -6.95 4.67 -13.48
CA GLU A 7 -6.45 4.74 -14.86
C GLU A 7 -7.44 4.08 -15.83
N LYS A 8 -8.10 3.01 -15.39
CA LYS A 8 -9.02 2.22 -16.22
C LYS A 8 -10.49 2.57 -16.02
N ASP A 9 -10.81 3.44 -15.06
CA ASP A 9 -12.19 3.76 -14.65
C ASP A 9 -13.01 2.48 -14.35
N THR A 10 -12.43 1.60 -13.54
CA THR A 10 -13.02 0.28 -13.25
C THR A 10 -13.02 -0.02 -11.75
N GLU A 11 -14.08 -0.67 -11.29
CA GLU A 11 -14.18 -1.19 -9.93
C GLU A 11 -13.91 -2.70 -9.90
N PHE A 12 -13.12 -3.13 -8.92
CA PHE A 12 -12.84 -4.54 -8.67
C PHE A 12 -13.26 -4.88 -7.25
N THR A 13 -13.84 -6.07 -7.08
CA THR A 13 -14.23 -6.56 -5.75
C THR A 13 -13.50 -7.86 -5.47
N GLY A 14 -12.79 -7.90 -4.35
CA GLY A 14 -12.03 -9.06 -3.90
C GLY A 14 -12.42 -9.51 -2.49
N HIS A 15 -12.07 -10.74 -2.17
CA HIS A 15 -12.15 -11.28 -0.82
C HIS A 15 -10.92 -12.14 -0.53
N SER A 16 -10.56 -12.25 0.73
CA SER A 16 -9.46 -13.10 1.17
C SER A 16 -9.72 -13.60 2.58
N ILE A 17 -9.03 -14.68 2.95
CA ILE A 17 -9.10 -15.28 4.29
C ILE A 17 -7.78 -14.98 4.98
N GLY A 18 -7.86 -14.58 6.24
CA GLY A 18 -6.71 -14.33 7.09
C GLY A 18 -7.00 -14.75 8.52
N THR A 19 -6.00 -14.65 9.37
CA THR A 19 -6.08 -14.96 10.80
C THR A 19 -6.96 -13.97 11.59
N GLY A 20 -7.22 -12.80 11.02
CA GLY A 20 -8.11 -11.79 11.56
C GLY A 20 -8.58 -10.81 10.49
N PRO A 21 -9.46 -9.86 10.84
CA PRO A 21 -10.05 -8.92 9.87
C PRO A 21 -8.99 -8.04 9.18
N VAL A 22 -7.97 -7.58 9.93
CA VAL A 22 -6.86 -6.78 9.37
C VAL A 22 -6.01 -7.62 8.41
N ASP A 23 -5.65 -8.84 8.81
CA ASP A 23 -4.85 -9.75 7.99
C ASP A 23 -5.59 -10.13 6.69
N ALA A 24 -6.87 -10.50 6.78
CA ALA A 24 -7.72 -10.77 5.63
C ALA A 24 -7.81 -9.56 4.68
N ALA A 25 -7.93 -8.35 5.24
CA ALA A 25 -7.94 -7.12 4.45
C ALA A 25 -6.61 -6.90 3.73
N PHE A 26 -5.47 -7.07 4.41
CA PHE A 26 -4.15 -6.88 3.83
C PHE A 26 -3.86 -7.92 2.75
N MET A 27 -4.20 -9.18 2.98
CA MET A 27 -4.06 -10.24 1.98
C MET A 27 -4.92 -9.97 0.75
N CYS A 28 -6.16 -9.53 0.94
CA CYS A 28 -7.03 -9.14 -0.18
C CYS A 28 -6.42 -8.00 -0.99
N ILE A 29 -5.89 -6.95 -0.34
CA ILE A 29 -5.25 -5.82 -1.04
C ILE A 29 -4.00 -6.29 -1.80
N LYS A 30 -3.12 -7.06 -1.17
CA LYS A 30 -1.90 -7.60 -1.82
C LYS A 30 -2.25 -8.43 -3.06
N GLN A 31 -3.26 -9.29 -2.95
CA GLN A 31 -3.72 -10.13 -4.08
C GLN A 31 -4.27 -9.28 -5.22
N MET A 32 -5.11 -8.27 -4.91
CA MET A 32 -5.71 -7.41 -5.93
C MET A 32 -4.68 -6.53 -6.65
N VAL A 33 -3.61 -6.13 -5.96
CA VAL A 33 -2.53 -5.31 -6.53
C VAL A 33 -1.47 -6.18 -7.25
N GLY A 34 -1.46 -7.48 -7.03
CA GLY A 34 -0.50 -8.40 -7.66
C GLY A 34 0.89 -8.43 -6.99
N GLU A 35 1.04 -7.85 -5.80
CA GLU A 35 2.33 -7.65 -5.11
C GLU A 35 2.46 -8.56 -3.86
N VAL A 36 2.02 -9.82 -3.96
CA VAL A 36 1.93 -10.73 -2.80
C VAL A 36 3.33 -11.10 -2.25
N GLU A 37 4.32 -11.27 -3.13
CA GLU A 37 5.66 -11.77 -2.77
C GLU A 37 6.68 -10.65 -2.53
N THR A 38 6.53 -9.54 -3.23
CA THR A 38 7.42 -8.36 -3.23
C THR A 38 7.15 -7.42 -2.06
N MET A 39 5.96 -7.49 -1.46
CA MET A 39 5.50 -6.55 -0.44
C MET A 39 5.43 -7.16 0.96
N LYS A 40 6.36 -6.75 1.83
CA LYS A 40 6.41 -7.20 3.23
C LYS A 40 5.94 -6.11 4.18
N LEU A 41 5.02 -6.44 5.09
CA LEU A 41 4.68 -5.56 6.20
C LEU A 41 5.89 -5.47 7.15
N HIS A 42 6.39 -4.26 7.37
CA HIS A 42 7.52 -4.01 8.27
C HIS A 42 7.02 -3.57 9.65
N ASP A 43 6.25 -2.48 9.69
CA ASP A 43 5.68 -1.94 10.93
C ASP A 43 4.16 -1.78 10.78
N PHE A 44 3.44 -2.06 11.86
CA PHE A 44 2.02 -1.77 12.02
C PHE A 44 1.82 -1.21 13.43
N ALA A 45 1.27 -0.01 13.52
CA ALA A 45 1.01 0.66 14.79
C ALA A 45 -0.40 1.27 14.79
N VAL A 46 -1.09 1.12 15.92
CA VAL A 46 -2.41 1.70 16.17
C VAL A 46 -2.31 2.61 17.38
N ALA A 47 -2.80 3.83 17.25
CA ALA A 47 -2.85 4.81 18.34
C ALA A 47 -4.24 5.44 18.40
N ALA A 48 -4.70 5.77 19.61
CA ALA A 48 -5.90 6.57 19.78
C ALA A 48 -5.53 8.05 19.73
N ILE A 49 -6.24 8.84 18.92
CA ILE A 49 -6.10 10.30 18.88
C ILE A 49 -7.00 10.95 19.94
N SER A 50 -8.24 10.47 20.03
CA SER A 50 -9.23 10.92 21.02
C SER A 50 -9.68 9.76 21.91
N GLY A 51 -10.33 10.09 23.03
CA GLY A 51 -10.94 9.11 23.94
C GLY A 51 -12.46 9.09 23.81
N GLY A 52 -13.08 8.04 24.33
CA GLY A 52 -14.54 7.83 24.25
C GLY A 52 -14.90 6.61 23.40
N ILE A 53 -16.20 6.32 23.29
CA ILE A 53 -16.72 5.23 22.42
C ILE A 53 -16.61 5.57 20.93
N ASP A 54 -16.46 6.85 20.64
CA ASP A 54 -16.28 7.50 19.35
C ASP A 54 -14.82 7.93 19.14
N ALA A 55 -13.90 7.33 19.90
CA ALA A 55 -12.47 7.55 19.76
C ALA A 55 -12.02 7.38 18.32
N ILE A 56 -11.25 8.34 17.83
CA ILE A 56 -10.63 8.30 16.53
C ILE A 56 -9.33 7.49 16.65
N GLY A 57 -9.23 6.41 15.87
CA GLY A 57 -8.01 5.62 15.75
C GLY A 57 -7.14 6.12 14.60
N GLU A 58 -5.84 6.29 14.87
CA GLU A 58 -4.81 6.41 13.86
C GLU A 58 -4.14 5.06 13.63
N VAL A 59 -4.03 4.67 12.37
CA VAL A 59 -3.24 3.50 11.97
C VAL A 59 -2.10 3.95 11.09
N THR A 60 -0.91 3.48 11.44
CA THR A 60 0.33 3.72 10.72
C THR A 60 0.91 2.40 10.25
N VAL A 61 1.29 2.35 8.98
CA VAL A 61 1.80 1.16 8.31
C VAL A 61 3.11 1.50 7.62
N ARG A 62 4.10 0.62 7.75
CA ARG A 62 5.30 0.63 6.90
C ARG A 62 5.44 -0.67 6.17
N VAL A 63 5.71 -0.58 4.89
CA VAL A 63 5.84 -1.72 3.98
C VAL A 63 7.22 -1.65 3.36
N LYS A 64 7.89 -2.80 3.33
CA LYS A 64 9.19 -2.97 2.71
C LYS A 64 8.99 -3.61 1.36
N ASP A 65 9.51 -2.95 0.34
CA ASP A 65 9.72 -3.56 -0.96
C ASP A 65 10.91 -4.53 -0.84
N VAL A 66 10.67 -5.81 -1.10
CA VAL A 66 11.68 -6.86 -0.98
C VAL A 66 12.76 -6.76 -2.06
N GLU A 67 12.43 -6.21 -3.23
CA GLU A 67 13.36 -6.09 -4.36
C GLU A 67 14.31 -4.90 -4.17
N THR A 68 13.77 -3.73 -3.83
CA THR A 68 14.57 -2.51 -3.64
C THR A 68 15.08 -2.34 -2.21
N GLY A 69 14.49 -3.04 -1.24
CA GLY A 69 14.78 -2.90 0.18
C GLY A 69 14.20 -1.61 0.80
N GLN A 70 13.54 -0.76 0.01
CA GLN A 70 13.03 0.54 0.45
C GLN A 70 11.78 0.40 1.32
N LEU A 71 11.59 1.36 2.23
CA LEU A 71 10.45 1.43 3.14
C LEU A 71 9.48 2.52 2.69
N TYR A 72 8.21 2.16 2.58
CA TYR A 72 7.12 3.05 2.23
C TYR A 72 6.15 3.18 3.38
N PHE A 73 5.71 4.41 3.63
CA PHE A 73 4.90 4.76 4.78
C PHE A 73 3.46 5.06 4.35
N GLY A 74 2.49 4.51 5.07
CA GLY A 74 1.08 4.82 4.92
C GLY A 74 0.42 5.09 6.27
N ARG A 75 -0.60 5.96 6.25
CA ARG A 75 -1.32 6.41 7.44
C ARG A 75 -2.78 6.65 7.10
N ALA A 76 -3.66 6.35 8.03
CA ALA A 76 -5.08 6.66 7.93
C ALA A 76 -5.69 6.85 9.31
N VAL A 77 -6.79 7.58 9.35
CA VAL A 77 -7.48 7.98 10.57
C VAL A 77 -8.98 7.76 10.37
N ASN A 78 -9.60 6.99 11.26
CA ASN A 78 -11.04 6.70 11.23
C ASN A 78 -11.49 6.26 12.63
N THR A 79 -12.78 6.33 12.91
CA THR A 79 -13.40 5.71 14.10
C THR A 79 -13.35 4.18 14.03
N ASP A 80 -13.29 3.60 12.81
CA ASP A 80 -13.09 2.17 12.59
C ASP A 80 -11.61 1.85 12.32
N ILE A 81 -10.97 1.09 13.22
CA ILE A 81 -9.57 0.70 13.11
C ILE A 81 -9.31 -0.26 11.94
N ILE A 82 -10.29 -1.05 11.52
CA ILE A 82 -10.15 -2.00 10.40
C ILE A 82 -10.13 -1.22 9.09
N VAL A 83 -11.05 -0.25 8.95
CA VAL A 83 -11.06 0.67 7.80
C VAL A 83 -9.77 1.48 7.76
N SER A 84 -9.34 2.04 8.90
CA SER A 84 -8.05 2.75 9.00
C SER A 84 -6.89 1.86 8.58
N SER A 85 -6.86 0.60 9.02
CA SER A 85 -5.80 -0.33 8.66
C SER A 85 -5.74 -0.55 7.14
N ALA A 86 -6.88 -0.82 6.51
CA ALA A 86 -6.95 -1.02 5.06
C ALA A 86 -6.49 0.23 4.29
N HIS A 87 -6.95 1.41 4.70
CA HIS A 87 -6.56 2.68 4.07
C HIS A 87 -5.08 3.00 4.26
N ALA A 88 -4.54 2.79 5.47
CA ALA A 88 -3.12 3.01 5.75
C ALA A 88 -2.24 2.07 4.93
N PHE A 89 -2.62 0.80 4.81
CA PHE A 89 -1.91 -0.17 3.99
C PHE A 89 -1.96 0.22 2.51
N MET A 90 -3.13 0.58 1.98
CA MET A 90 -3.30 1.02 0.60
C MET A 90 -2.48 2.28 0.27
N ASN A 91 -2.43 3.23 1.19
CA ASN A 91 -1.58 4.43 1.06
C ASN A 91 -0.09 4.06 0.95
N ALA A 92 0.36 3.05 1.70
CA ALA A 92 1.73 2.55 1.61
C ALA A 92 1.98 1.81 0.27
N CYS A 93 1.03 0.96 -0.17
CA CYS A 93 1.07 0.30 -1.48
C CYS A 93 1.22 1.31 -2.62
N ASN A 94 0.34 2.32 -2.65
CA ASN A 94 0.30 3.30 -3.74
C ASN A 94 1.61 4.08 -3.84
N ARG A 95 2.23 4.41 -2.70
CA ARG A 95 3.54 5.08 -2.66
C ARG A 95 4.67 4.18 -3.18
N MET A 96 4.64 2.89 -2.85
CA MET A 96 5.61 1.91 -3.36
C MET A 96 5.50 1.76 -4.89
N LEU A 97 4.29 1.56 -5.40
CA LEU A 97 4.04 1.43 -6.84
C LEU A 97 4.42 2.69 -7.61
N ALA A 98 4.05 3.87 -7.10
CA ALA A 98 4.41 5.14 -7.72
C ALA A 98 5.94 5.34 -7.78
N ALA A 99 6.67 4.94 -6.73
CA ALA A 99 8.13 5.03 -6.72
C ALA A 99 8.79 4.05 -7.71
N ARG A 100 8.27 2.82 -7.84
CA ARG A 100 8.72 1.85 -8.86
C ARG A 100 8.49 2.40 -10.27
N ALA A 101 7.28 2.89 -10.56
CA ALA A 101 6.97 3.48 -11.87
C ALA A 101 7.87 4.68 -12.20
N ALA A 102 8.18 5.52 -11.23
CA ALA A 102 9.11 6.65 -11.41
C ALA A 102 10.55 6.20 -11.67
N ALA A 103 11.02 5.14 -11.00
CA ALA A 103 12.36 4.59 -11.22
C ALA A 103 12.51 4.01 -12.64
N GLU A 104 11.51 3.26 -13.13
CA GLU A 104 11.50 2.73 -14.49
C GLU A 104 11.51 3.84 -15.56
N MET A 105 10.86 4.97 -15.30
CA MET A 105 10.84 6.11 -16.22
C MET A 105 12.20 6.82 -16.25
N SER A 106 12.92 6.90 -15.12
CA SER A 106 14.28 7.46 -15.04
C SER A 106 15.30 6.63 -15.83
N ASP A 107 15.17 5.31 -15.81
CA ASP A 107 16.10 4.40 -16.50
C ASP A 107 15.89 4.44 -18.04
N LYS A 108 14.64 4.63 -18.48
CA LYS A 108 14.29 4.80 -19.91
C LYS A 108 14.66 6.16 -20.51
N VAL A 109 14.99 7.16 -19.69
CA VAL A 109 15.34 8.52 -20.16
C VAL A 109 16.85 8.68 -20.45
N HIS A 110 17.71 7.72 -20.06
CA HIS A 110 19.15 7.74 -20.34
C HIS A 110 19.68 6.81 -21.47
N PRO A 111 19.03 6.59 -22.62
CA PRO A 111 19.67 5.95 -23.75
C PRO A 111 20.20 7.01 -24.73
N GLN A 112 21.37 7.62 -24.48
CA GLN A 112 22.22 8.17 -25.55
C GLN A 112 23.59 8.69 -25.04
N SER A 113 24.56 7.78 -24.99
CA SER A 113 25.96 8.11 -25.30
C SER A 113 26.64 6.90 -25.95
N ALA A 114 26.09 6.46 -27.09
CA ALA A 114 26.79 5.54 -27.98
C ALA A 114 26.91 6.19 -29.36
N SER A 115 28.15 6.25 -29.82
CA SER A 115 28.61 6.54 -31.18
C SER A 115 28.56 8.00 -31.66
N THR A 116 29.73 8.63 -31.69
CA THR A 116 30.12 9.44 -32.84
C THR A 116 31.48 8.89 -33.29
N PRO A 117 31.67 8.65 -34.60
CA PRO A 117 32.81 7.90 -35.15
C PRO A 117 34.16 8.59 -34.98
#